data_AF-A0ABC9VGS0-F1
#
_entry.id   AF-A0ABC9VGS0-F1
#
_cell.length_a   1.000
_cell.length_b   1.000
_cell.length_c   1.000
_cell.angle_alpha   90.00
_cell.angle_beta   90.00
_cell.angle_gamma   90.00
#
_symmetry.space_group_name_H-M   'P 1'
#
loop_
_entity.id
_entity.type
_entity.pdbx_description
1 polymer ?
#
loop_
_entity_poly.entity_id
_entity_poly.type
_entity_poly.pdbx_seq_one_letter_code
_entity_poly.pdbx_strand_id
1 'polypeptide(L)'
;GLGYRERLPKELMDTIKTKVKRHLVAVLGSMEESYKQSKSGKKQRQYIAMMLRKIENFKQEHEWSLWNILHQFCWLNQYQIQLKEV
;
A
#
# COMPACT_ATOMS: atom_id res chain seq x y z
N GLY A 1 -6.64 -16.77 -24.33
CA GLY A 1 -7.39 -16.93 -23.08
C GLY A 1 -8.17 -15.66 -22.82
N LEU A 2 -9.50 -15.73 -22.99
CA LEU A 2 -10.60 -14.80 -22.69
C LEU A 2 -10.46 -13.25 -22.69
N GLY A 3 -9.30 -12.61 -22.89
CA GLY A 3 -9.20 -11.17 -23.17
C GLY A 3 -9.71 -10.20 -22.10
N TYR A 4 -10.21 -10.71 -20.97
CA TYR A 4 -10.58 -9.91 -19.82
C TYR A 4 -9.29 -9.39 -19.18
N ARG A 5 -9.05 -8.08 -19.29
CA ARG A 5 -8.22 -7.42 -18.29
C ARG A 5 -9.00 -7.51 -16.98
N GLU A 6 -8.57 -8.37 -16.07
CA GLU A 6 -9.03 -8.41 -14.68
C GLU A 6 -8.61 -7.09 -14.00
N ARG A 7 -9.34 -6.02 -14.30
CA ARG A 7 -9.10 -4.73 -13.67
C ARG A 7 -9.41 -4.85 -12.19
N LEU A 8 -8.52 -4.31 -11.37
CA LEU A 8 -8.75 -4.20 -9.94
C LEU A 8 -10.10 -3.51 -9.69
N PRO A 9 -11.03 -4.11 -8.91
CA PRO A 9 -12.31 -3.49 -8.64
C PRO A 9 -12.15 -2.08 -8.08
N LYS A 10 -13.04 -1.16 -8.48
CA LYS A 10 -12.97 0.25 -8.07
C LYS A 10 -12.94 0.40 -6.54
N GLU A 11 -13.69 -0.42 -5.83
CA GLU A 11 -13.73 -0.43 -4.35
C GLU A 11 -12.36 -0.77 -3.73
N LEU A 12 -11.62 -1.71 -4.32
CA LEU A 12 -10.27 -2.05 -3.88
C LEU A 12 -9.32 -0.87 -4.16
N MET A 13 -9.44 -0.26 -5.34
CA MET A 13 -8.65 0.91 -5.72
C MET A 13 -8.88 2.10 -4.78
N ASP A 14 -10.13 2.36 -4.44
CA ASP A 14 -10.49 3.43 -3.52
C ASP A 14 -9.99 3.14 -2.11
N THR A 15 -10.03 1.87 -1.69
CA THR A 15 -9.45 1.45 -0.41
C THR A 15 -7.94 1.67 -0.34
N ILE A 16 -7.21 1.34 -1.41
CA ILE A 16 -5.76 1.58 -1.50
C ILE A 16 -5.47 3.08 -1.41
N LYS A 17 -6.19 3.91 -2.17
CA LYS A 17 -5.98 5.37 -2.22
C LYS A 17 -6.32 6.09 -0.93
N THR A 18 -7.30 5.57 -0.19
CA THR A 18 -7.80 6.21 1.03
C THR A 18 -7.18 5.59 2.28
N LYS A 19 -7.51 4.33 2.59
CA LYS A 19 -7.10 3.66 3.82
C LYS A 19 -5.61 3.34 3.83
N VAL A 20 -5.10 2.68 2.78
CA VAL A 20 -3.70 2.24 2.73
C VAL A 20 -2.77 3.46 2.65
N LYS A 21 -3.06 4.43 1.78
CA LYS A 21 -2.28 5.68 1.70
C LYS A 21 -2.17 6.37 3.06
N ARG A 22 -3.31 6.59 3.76
CA ARG A 22 -3.33 7.24 5.08
C ARG A 22 -2.53 6.45 6.10
N HIS A 23 -2.66 5.13 6.11
CA HIS A 23 -1.90 4.26 7.00
C HIS A 23 -0.39 4.38 6.77
N LEU A 24 0.07 4.32 5.52
CA LEU A 24 1.49 4.47 5.19
C LEU A 24 2.06 5.84 5.61
N VAL A 25 1.28 6.91 5.44
CA VAL A 25 1.66 8.25 5.92
C VAL A 25 1.75 8.28 7.44
N ALA A 26 0.78 7.68 8.14
CA ALA A 26 0.77 7.60 9.60
C ALA A 26 1.99 6.82 10.12
N VAL A 27 2.32 5.67 9.51
CA VAL A 27 3.51 4.86 9.85
C VAL A 27 4.79 5.66 9.67
N LEU A 28 4.93 6.43 8.58
CA LEU A 28 6.12 7.29 8.40
C LEU A 28 6.22 8.40 9.45
N GLY A 29 5.07 8.94 9.88
CA GLY A 29 4.98 9.98 10.90
C GLY A 29 5.26 9.46 12.31
N SER A 30 4.84 8.24 12.63
CA SER A 30 5.00 7.61 13.95
C SER A 30 6.35 6.95 14.17
N MET A 31 7.21 6.86 13.14
CA MET A 31 8.55 6.31 13.30
C MET A 31 9.40 7.16 14.26
N GLU A 32 10.03 6.50 15.23
CA GLU A 32 10.99 7.13 16.14
C GLU A 32 12.22 7.67 15.39
N GLU A 33 12.76 8.80 15.86
CA GLU A 33 13.89 9.47 15.20
C GLU A 33 15.18 8.65 15.27
N SER A 34 15.42 7.97 16.38
CA SER A 34 16.49 6.99 16.56
C SER A 34 16.40 5.85 15.52
N TYR A 35 15.20 5.31 15.33
CA TYR A 35 14.94 4.26 14.35
C TYR A 35 15.15 4.74 12.92
N LYS A 36 14.70 5.96 12.57
CA LYS A 36 14.90 6.56 11.24
C LYS A 36 16.37 6.69 10.85
N GLN A 37 17.27 6.88 11.81
CA GLN A 37 18.71 7.00 11.55
C GLN A 37 19.39 5.65 11.33
N SER A 38 18.80 4.56 11.81
CA SER A 38 19.30 3.19 11.62
C SER A 38 19.25 2.73 10.15
N LYS A 39 20.06 1.73 9.79
CA LYS A 39 20.05 1.15 8.43
C LYS A 39 18.70 0.52 8.09
N SER A 40 18.06 -0.16 9.05
CA SER A 40 16.74 -0.78 8.88
C SER A 40 15.65 0.28 8.70
N GLY A 41 15.63 1.32 9.52
CA GLY A 41 14.64 2.39 9.40
C GLY A 41 14.77 3.19 8.10
N LYS A 42 15.99 3.45 7.61
CA LYS A 42 16.21 4.04 6.28
C LYS A 42 15.61 3.17 5.18
N LYS A 43 15.84 1.86 5.22
CA LYS A 43 15.29 0.91 4.23
C LYS A 43 13.76 0.84 4.30
N GLN A 44 13.18 0.82 5.50
CA GLN A 44 11.73 0.82 5.67
C GLN A 44 11.09 2.11 5.15
N ARG A 45 11.69 3.28 5.42
CA ARG A 45 11.22 4.57 4.88
C ARG A 45 11.27 4.60 3.36
N GLN A 46 12.36 4.14 2.75
CA GLN A 46 12.47 4.05 1.29
C GLN A 46 11.39 3.14 0.70
N TYR A 47 11.14 2.01 1.35
CA TYR A 47 10.12 1.07 0.93
C TYR A 47 8.71 1.67 1.01
N ILE A 48 8.35 2.31 2.12
CA ILE A 48 7.05 2.97 2.29
C ILE A 48 6.90 4.13 1.29
N ALA A 49 7.96 4.94 1.09
CA ALA A 49 7.94 6.02 0.10
C ALA A 49 7.74 5.50 -1.33
N MET A 50 8.38 4.38 -1.69
CA MET A 50 8.16 3.71 -2.98
C MET A 50 6.71 3.28 -3.13
N MET A 51 6.09 2.71 -2.10
CA MET A 51 4.70 2.28 -2.13
C MET A 51 3.74 3.46 -2.27
N LEU A 52 3.97 4.55 -1.53
CA LEU A 52 3.19 5.79 -1.68
C LEU A 52 3.27 6.32 -3.11
N ARG A 53 4.47 6.33 -3.72
CA ARG A 53 4.66 6.75 -5.11
C ARG A 53 3.88 5.86 -6.09
N LYS A 54 3.81 4.55 -5.86
CA LYS A 54 3.01 3.62 -6.68
C LYS A 54 1.51 3.91 -6.56
N ILE A 55 1.03 4.18 -5.34
CA ILE A 55 -0.38 4.54 -5.10
C ILE A 55 -0.73 5.88 -5.78
N GLU A 56 0.18 6.85 -5.77
CA GLU A 56 -0.02 8.14 -6.44
C GLU A 56 -0.01 8.02 -7.97
N ASN A 57 0.89 7.20 -8.51
CA ASN A 57 1.01 6.94 -9.95
C ASN A 57 0.16 5.74 -10.42
N PHE A 58 -0.94 5.41 -9.73
CA PHE A 58 -1.72 4.20 -9.99
C PHE A 58 -2.22 4.04 -11.44
N LYS A 59 -2.34 5.13 -12.20
CA LYS A 59 -2.75 5.11 -13.62
C LYS A 59 -1.67 4.52 -14.54
N GLN A 60 -0.41 4.59 -14.12
CA GLN A 60 0.77 4.14 -14.87
C GLN A 60 1.34 2.83 -14.32
N GLU A 61 1.00 2.49 -13.08
CA GLU A 61 1.42 1.25 -12.43
C GLU A 61 0.65 0.04 -12.95
N HIS A 62 1.34 -1.10 -13.02
CA HIS A 62 0.73 -2.37 -13.36
C HIS A 62 -0.19 -2.85 -12.23
N GLU A 63 -1.32 -3.46 -12.57
CA GLU A 63 -2.35 -3.90 -11.60
C GLU A 63 -1.78 -4.87 -10.54
N TRP A 64 -0.82 -5.72 -10.93
CA TRP A 64 -0.12 -6.60 -9.99
C TRP A 64 0.67 -5.85 -8.91
N SER A 65 1.28 -4.70 -9.23
CA SER A 65 1.97 -3.88 -8.22
C SER A 65 0.98 -3.38 -7.16
N LEU A 66 -0.22 -2.99 -7.58
CA LEU A 66 -1.28 -2.49 -6.71
C LEU A 66 -1.90 -3.63 -5.89
N TRP A 67 -2.09 -4.80 -6.51
CA TRP A 67 -2.53 -6.01 -5.82
C TRP A 67 -1.55 -6.43 -4.71
N ASN A 68 -0.24 -6.37 -4.97
CA ASN A 68 0.78 -6.66 -3.96
C ASN A 68 0.69 -5.72 -2.76
N ILE A 69 0.47 -4.42 -3.00
CA ILE A 69 0.27 -3.44 -1.92
C ILE A 69 -0.95 -3.82 -1.09
N LEU A 70 -2.08 -4.14 -1.74
CA LEU A 70 -3.29 -4.56 -1.06
C LEU A 70 -3.07 -5.84 -0.24
N HIS A 71 -2.40 -6.84 -0.80
CA HIS A 71 -2.12 -8.09 -0.10
C HIS A 71 -1.19 -7.90 1.12
N GLN A 72 -0.25 -6.97 1.04
CA GLN A 72 0.69 -6.71 2.13
C GLN A 72 0.07 -5.91 3.29
N PHE A 73 -0.76 -4.91 2.99
CA PHE A 73 -1.31 -4.03 4.04
C PHE A 73 -2.73 -4.34 4.44
N CYS A 74 -3.44 -5.15 3.66
CA CYS A 74 -4.83 -5.47 3.94
C CYS A 74 -5.06 -6.96 4.07
N TRP A 75 -6.12 -7.30 4.81
CA TRP A 75 -6.73 -8.61 4.79
C TRP A 75 -8.24 -8.46 4.57
N LEU A 76 -8.84 -9.50 4.01
CA LEU A 76 -10.28 -9.57 3.82
C LEU A 76 -10.89 -10.18 5.08
N ASN A 77 -11.71 -9.41 5.79
CA ASN A 77 -12.46 -9.89 6.94
C ASN A 77 -13.94 -9.60 6.72
N GLN A 78 -14.79 -10.64 6.72
CA GLN A 78 -16.24 -10.53 6.52
C GLN A 78 -16.62 -9.63 5.32
N TYR A 79 -15.97 -9.83 4.17
CA TYR A 79 -16.14 -9.04 2.94
C TYR A 79 -15.73 -7.56 3.04
N GLN A 80 -15.10 -7.16 4.15
CA GLN A 80 -14.54 -5.83 4.34
C GLN A 80 -13.01 -5.88 4.30
N ILE A 81 -12.42 -4.89 3.65
CA ILE A 81 -10.97 -4.74 3.60
C ILE A 81 -10.55 -4.00 4.86
N GLN A 82 -9.78 -4.70 5.69
CA GLN A 82 -9.20 -4.18 6.93
C GLN A 82 -7.68 -4.06 6.77
N LEU A 83 -7.09 -3.07 7.42
CA LEU A 83 -5.64 -2.93 7.48
C LEU A 83 -5.08 -4.02 8.41
N LYS A 84 -3.96 -4.62 8.02
CA LYS A 84 -3.17 -5.46 8.91
C LYS A 84 -2.46 -4.54 9.91
N GLU A 85 -2.53 -4.85 11.20
CA GLU A 85 -1.63 -4.26 12.18
C GLU A 85 -0.22 -4.78 11.88
N VAL A 86 0.72 -3.87 11.66
CA VAL A 86 2.14 -4.15 11.36
C VAL A 86 2.99 -3.62 12.49
#